data_AF-A0A2V2RXX4-F1
#
_entry.id   AF-A0A2V2RXX4-F1
#
_cell.length_a   1.000
_cell.length_b   1.000
_cell.length_c   1.000
_cell.angle_alpha   90.00
_cell.angle_beta   90.00
_cell.angle_gamma   90.00
#
_symmetry.space_group_name_H-M   'P 1'
#
loop_
_entity.id
_entity.type
_entity.pdbx_description
1 polymer ?
#
loop_
_entity_poly.entity_id
_entity_poly.type
_entity_poly.pdbx_seq_one_letter_code
_entity_poly.pdbx_strand_id
1 'polypeptide(L)' 'MKSDYTAIVKQDGDWWIGWVEEVAGVNAQERTKPELLESLRDALREALEFNREDARKAAQGEFAEEPLAL' A
#
# COMPACT_ATOMS: atom_id res chain seq x y z
N MET A 1 -1.04 0.61 -18.24
CA MET A 1 -1.00 -0.44 -17.21
C MET A 1 -1.96 0.01 -16.12
N LYS A 2 -3.06 -0.70 -15.91
CA LYS A 2 -3.94 -0.41 -14.76
C LYS A 2 -3.14 -0.80 -13.52
N SER A 3 -2.89 0.14 -12.64
CA SER A 3 -2.39 -0.19 -11.30
C SER A 3 -3.56 -0.80 -10.53
N ASP A 4 -3.34 -1.93 -9.85
CA ASP A 4 -4.35 -2.58 -8.99
C ASP A 4 -4.59 -1.81 -7.67
N TYR A 5 -4.01 -0.62 -7.55
CA TYR A 5 -4.04 0.21 -6.36
C TYR A 5 -4.26 1.66 -6.72
N THR A 6 -5.12 2.32 -5.95
CA THR A 6 -5.60 3.68 -6.17
C THR A 6 -5.17 4.57 -5.02
N ALA A 7 -4.42 5.63 -5.33
CA ALA A 7 -4.08 6.65 -4.35
C ALA A 7 -5.19 7.72 -4.29
N ILE A 8 -5.82 7.86 -3.12
CA ILE A 8 -6.65 9.02 -2.80
C ILE A 8 -5.73 10.11 -2.26
N VAL A 9 -5.75 11.30 -2.86
CA VAL A 9 -4.87 12.41 -2.50
C VAL A 9 -5.67 13.67 -2.20
N LYS A 10 -5.27 14.38 -1.13
CA LYS A 10 -5.85 15.65 -0.70
C LYS A 10 -4.73 16.65 -0.47
N GLN A 11 -4.89 17.87 -0.96
CA GLN A 11 -4.06 19.00 -0.53
C GLN A 11 -4.74 19.71 0.64
N ASP A 12 -4.01 19.92 1.73
CA ASP A 12 -4.47 20.58 2.96
C ASP A 12 -3.44 21.63 3.40
N GLY A 13 -3.70 22.88 3.03
CA GLY A 13 -2.71 23.96 3.15
C GLY A 13 -1.43 23.66 2.35
N ASP A 14 -0.30 23.71 3.04
CA ASP A 14 1.04 23.45 2.47
C ASP A 14 1.44 21.97 2.49
N TRP A 15 0.48 21.07 2.70
CA TRP A 15 0.71 19.63 2.77
C TRP A 15 -0.15 18.85 1.78
N TRP A 16 0.41 17.77 1.28
CA TRP A 16 -0.28 16.72 0.55
C TRP A 16 -0.44 15.52 1.47
N ILE A 17 -1.67 15.04 1.62
CA ILE A 17 -2.02 13.87 2.41
C ILE A 17 -2.61 12.83 1.46
N GLY A 18 -2.26 11.56 1.63
CA GLY A 18 -2.85 10.52 0.81
C GLY A 18 -2.97 9.18 1.48
N TRP A 19 -3.78 8.34 0.86
CA TRP A 19 -4.15 6.99 1.29
C TRP A 19 -4.17 6.05 0.09
N VAL A 20 -3.87 4.77 0.29
CA VAL A 20 -4.16 3.72 -0.69
C VAL A 20 -5.55 3.16 -0.40
N GLU A 21 -6.48 3.28 -1.35
CA GLU A 21 -7.89 2.93 -1.19
C GLU A 21 -8.09 1.46 -0.80
N GLU A 22 -7.32 0.57 -1.41
CA GLU A 22 -7.44 -0.88 -1.27
C GLU A 22 -6.72 -1.44 -0.04
N VAL A 23 -5.84 -0.66 0.60
CA VAL A 23 -5.00 -1.13 1.73
C VAL A 23 -5.14 -0.20 2.92
N ALA A 24 -6.00 -0.59 3.87
CA ALA A 24 -6.21 0.14 5.10
C ALA A 24 -4.90 0.36 5.87
N GLY A 25 -4.73 1.57 6.40
CA GLY A 25 -3.54 1.96 7.16
C GLY A 25 -2.36 2.44 6.30
N VAL A 26 -2.35 2.21 4.98
CA VAL A 26 -1.31 2.75 4.10
C VAL A 26 -1.64 4.20 3.76
N ASN A 27 -0.87 5.11 4.36
CA ASN A 27 -1.02 6.55 4.19
C ASN A 27 0.34 7.25 4.30
N ALA A 28 0.43 8.46 3.76
CA ALA A 28 1.61 9.31 3.89
C ALA A 28 1.21 10.79 3.83
N GLN A 29 2.12 11.67 4.23
CA GLN A 29 1.99 13.11 4.11
C GLN A 29 3.32 13.73 3.68
N GLU A 30 3.30 14.57 2.64
CA GLU A 30 4.50 15.21 2.09
C GLU A 30 4.25 16.67 1.68
N ARG A 31 5.32 17.39 1.35
CA ARG A 31 5.24 18.79 0.91
C ARG A 31 4.80 18.93 -0.53
N THR A 32 5.07 17.94 -1.36
CA THR A 32 4.65 17.95 -2.77
C THR A 32 3.88 16.69 -3.14
N LYS A 33 3.02 16.79 -4.15
CA LYS A 33 2.28 15.64 -4.68
C LYS A 33 3.21 14.52 -5.20
N PRO A 34 4.31 14.81 -5.93
CA PRO A 34 5.24 13.76 -6.37
C PRO A 34 5.87 13.00 -5.22
N GLU A 35 6.36 13.69 -4.19
CA GLU A 35 6.91 13.06 -2.97
C GLU A 35 5.83 12.22 -2.29
N LEU A 36 4.60 12.73 -2.14
CA LEU A 36 3.49 11.96 -1.57
C LEU A 36 3.29 10.63 -2.30
N LEU A 37 3.31 10.66 -3.64
CA LEU A 37 3.12 9.45 -4.45
C LEU A 37 4.32 8.50 -4.37
N GLU A 38 5.53 9.00 -4.09
CA GLU A 38 6.70 8.16 -3.80
C GLU A 38 6.54 7.48 -2.44
N SER A 39 6.29 8.25 -1.38
CA SER A 39 6.09 7.73 -0.03
C SER A 39 4.92 6.73 0.05
N LEU A 40 3.81 6.97 -0.67
CA LEU A 40 2.70 6.02 -0.74
C LEU A 40 3.09 4.69 -1.42
N ARG A 41 3.96 4.71 -2.44
CA ARG A 41 4.39 3.47 -3.10
C ARG A 41 5.31 2.66 -2.21
N ASP A 42 6.19 3.32 -1.45
CA ASP A 42 7.09 2.64 -0.53
C ASP A 42 6.31 2.07 0.67
N ALA A 43 5.42 2.86 1.28
CA ALA A 43 4.54 2.38 2.34
C ALA A 43 3.64 1.21 1.87
N LEU A 44 3.11 1.28 0.63
CA LEU A 44 2.35 0.17 0.05
C LEU A 44 3.20 -1.08 -0.12
N ARG A 45 4.44 -0.95 -0.60
CA ARG A 45 5.36 -2.10 -0.77
C ARG A 45 5.62 -2.77 0.57
N GLU A 46 5.95 -1.99 1.59
CA GLU A 46 6.20 -2.49 2.95
C GLU A 46 4.97 -3.19 3.55
N ALA A 47 3.79 -2.58 3.43
CA ALA A 47 2.56 -3.18 3.94
C ALA A 47 2.22 -4.50 3.25
N LEU A 48 2.39 -4.59 1.93
CA LEU A 48 2.15 -5.81 1.17
C LEU A 48 3.17 -6.91 1.53
N GLU A 49 4.45 -6.56 1.72
CA GLU A 49 5.44 -7.54 2.17
C GLU A 49 5.16 -8.04 3.59
N PHE A 50 4.85 -7.12 4.52
CA PHE A 50 4.48 -7.47 5.88
C PHE A 50 3.27 -8.42 5.91
N ASN A 51 2.21 -8.12 5.15
CA ASN A 51 1.01 -8.96 5.08
C ASN A 51 1.32 -10.36 4.51
N ARG A 52 2.19 -10.46 3.49
CA ARG A 52 2.62 -11.75 2.94
C ARG A 52 3.41 -12.56 3.96
N GLU A 53 4.34 -11.92 4.68
CA GLU A 53 5.09 -12.60 5.73
C GLU A 53 4.20 -13.08 6.87
N ASP A 54 3.25 -12.25 7.31
CA ASP A 54 2.33 -12.60 8.39
C ASP A 54 1.42 -13.77 7.98
N ALA A 55 0.89 -13.75 6.76
CA ALA A 55 0.11 -14.87 6.21
C ALA A 55 0.91 -16.19 6.14
N ARG A 56 2.17 -16.13 5.69
CA ARG A 56 3.06 -17.30 5.65
C ARG A 56 3.37 -17.84 7.05
N LYS A 57 3.61 -16.95 8.01
CA LYS A 57 3.81 -17.31 9.43
C LYS A 57 2.55 -17.94 10.02
N ALA A 58 1.37 -17.41 9.68
CA ALA A 58 0.08 -17.91 10.14
C ALA A 58 -0.27 -19.29 9.57
N ALA A 59 0.10 -19.58 8.32
CA ALA A 59 -0.20 -20.85 7.66
C ALA A 59 0.39 -22.06 8.41
N GLN A 60 1.64 -21.92 8.92
CA GLN A 60 2.42 -22.97 9.57
C GLN A 60 2.66 -24.21 8.67
N GLY A 61 3.78 -24.91 8.87
CA GLY A 61 4.06 -26.14 8.12
C GLY A 61 4.20 -25.95 6.60
N GLU A 62 3.86 -26.99 5.83
CA GLU A 62 3.86 -26.95 4.37
C GLU A 62 2.58 -26.30 3.85
N PHE A 63 2.72 -25.34 2.92
CA PHE A 63 1.61 -24.64 2.29
C PHE A 63 1.87 -24.43 0.79
N ALA A 64 0.81 -24.15 0.04
CA ALA A 64 0.87 -23.75 -1.36
C ALA A 64 0.34 -22.31 -1.52
N GLU A 65 0.91 -21.57 -2.47
CA GLU A 65 0.44 -20.24 -2.86
C GLU A 65 -0.24 -20.36 -4.23
N GLU A 66 -1.52 -19.99 -4.33
CA GLU A 66 -2.31 -20.06 -5.57
C GLU A 66 -2.83 -18.66 -5.95
N PRO A 67 -2.79 -18.27 -7.24
CA PRO A 67 -3.26 -16.96 -7.66
C PRO A 67 -4.79 -16.86 -7.57
N LEU A 68 -5.27 -15.71 -7.07
CA LEU A 68 -6.68 -15.35 -7.09
C LEU A 68 -6.90 -14.14 -8.01
N ALA A 69 -7.97 -14.16 -8.79
CA ALA A 69 -8.42 -13.04 -9.62
C ALA A 69 -9.84 -12.64 -9.20
N LEU A 70 -10.12 -11.33 -9.24
CA LEU A 70 -11.46 -10.75 -9.00
C LEU A 70 -12.23 -10.57 -10.30
#